data_AF-M1AA00-F1
#
_entry.id   AF-M1AA00-F1
#
_cell.length_a   1.000
_cell.length_b   1.000
_cell.length_c   1.000
_cell.angle_alpha   90.00
_cell.angle_beta   90.00
_cell.angle_gamma   90.00
#
_symmetry.space_group_name_H-M   'P 1'
#
loop_
_entity.id
_entity.type
_entity.pdbx_description
1 polymer ?
#
loop_
_entity_poly.entity_id
_entity_poly.type
_entity_poly.pdbx_seq_one_letter_code
_entity_poly.pdbx_strand_id
1 'polypeptide(L)'
;MVSLLPNLSSPISRLRLLWRPSIHLTFKATSKLQLHNKAVKPQLFKSFSAYCSTSASNVQTQNQILGENENLVVLGIETSCDDTAAAVVNSNGEILSQVISSQAELLARYGGVAPKMAEEAHALVIDQVVQEALDKANLTEKDLTAVAVTIGPGLSLCLRIGVRKARSVAGSHNLPLVGVHHMEAHTLVAR
;
A
#
# COMPACT_ATOMS: atom_id res chain seq x y z
N MET A 1 -53.13 -7.71 -42.69
CA MET A 1 -53.36 -6.33 -43.17
C MET A 1 -52.87 -5.42 -42.04
N VAL A 2 -51.78 -4.65 -42.06
CA VAL A 2 -50.84 -4.10 -43.06
C VAL A 2 -49.54 -3.85 -42.27
N SER A 3 -48.49 -4.67 -42.45
CA SER A 3 -47.17 -4.30 -42.99
C SER A 3 -46.72 -2.83 -42.83
N LEU A 4 -45.57 -2.59 -42.18
CA LEU A 4 -44.34 -2.11 -42.84
C LEU A 4 -43.22 -1.84 -41.82
N LEU A 5 -42.07 -2.46 -42.11
CA LEU A 5 -40.76 -2.40 -41.45
C LEU A 5 -39.97 -1.13 -41.84
N PRO A 6 -38.76 -0.90 -41.27
CA PRO A 6 -38.14 0.42 -41.07
C PRO A 6 -37.22 0.83 -42.23
N ASN A 7 -36.85 2.12 -42.27
CA ASN A 7 -35.86 2.64 -43.21
C ASN A 7 -34.56 3.05 -42.50
N LEU A 8 -33.47 2.43 -42.95
CA LEU A 8 -32.07 2.83 -42.79
C LEU A 8 -31.81 4.14 -43.54
N SER A 9 -30.88 4.98 -43.04
CA SER A 9 -29.81 5.50 -43.90
C SER A 9 -28.56 5.91 -43.11
N SER A 10 -27.43 5.71 -43.76
CA SER A 10 -26.03 5.60 -43.35
C SER A 10 -25.31 6.90 -42.97
N PRO A 11 -24.12 6.80 -42.30
CA PRO A 11 -23.23 7.92 -42.03
C PRO A 11 -22.45 8.30 -43.29
N ILE A 12 -22.13 9.58 -43.49
CA ILE A 12 -20.96 10.16 -44.18
C ILE A 12 -21.24 11.64 -44.41
N SER A 13 -20.41 12.52 -43.85
CA SER A 13 -20.10 13.82 -44.45
C SER A 13 -18.60 14.12 -44.27
N ARG A 14 -17.93 14.06 -45.43
CA ARG A 14 -16.60 14.50 -45.88
C ARG A 14 -15.92 15.58 -45.01
N LEU A 15 -14.67 15.44 -44.60
CA LEU A 15 -13.39 15.51 -45.35
C LEU A 15 -13.10 16.89 -46.02
N ARG A 16 -12.23 17.68 -45.38
CA ARG A 16 -11.00 18.37 -45.90
C ARG A 16 -10.67 19.57 -45.01
N LEU A 17 -9.53 19.51 -44.32
CA LEU A 17 -8.29 20.23 -44.68
C LEU A 17 -8.46 21.76 -44.65
N LEU A 18 -7.77 22.42 -43.72
CA LEU A 18 -6.83 23.49 -44.04
C LEU A 18 -6.02 23.86 -42.77
N TRP A 19 -4.71 23.60 -42.88
CA TRP A 19 -3.63 24.49 -42.42
C TRP A 19 -3.42 24.71 -40.91
N ARG A 20 -2.40 24.02 -40.36
CA ARG A 20 -1.69 24.43 -39.15
C ARG A 20 -0.59 25.41 -39.53
N PRO A 21 -0.50 26.63 -38.97
CA PRO A 21 0.69 27.46 -39.15
C PRO A 21 1.83 26.88 -38.32
N SER A 22 2.96 26.60 -38.98
CA SER A 22 4.24 26.32 -38.34
C SER A 22 4.71 27.56 -37.58
N ILE A 23 4.65 27.53 -36.25
CA ILE A 23 5.28 28.57 -35.42
C ILE A 23 6.77 28.26 -35.40
N HIS A 24 7.50 28.94 -36.27
CA HIS A 24 8.95 28.91 -36.32
C HIS A 24 9.49 29.85 -35.22
N LEU A 25 9.73 29.31 -34.03
CA LEU A 25 10.36 30.05 -32.95
C LEU A 25 11.88 30.04 -33.16
N THR A 26 12.40 31.10 -33.76
CA THR A 26 13.85 31.32 -33.93
C THR A 26 14.49 31.58 -32.57
N PHE A 27 15.29 30.64 -32.08
CA PHE A 27 16.14 30.83 -30.91
C PHE A 27 17.32 31.73 -31.30
N LYS A 28 17.32 32.98 -30.82
CA LYS A 28 18.51 33.84 -30.85
C LYS A 28 19.53 33.27 -29.85
N ALA A 29 20.64 32.78 -30.38
CA ALA A 29 21.82 32.47 -29.60
C ALA A 29 22.43 33.77 -29.04
N THR A 30 22.42 33.94 -27.73
CA THR A 30 23.16 35.01 -27.05
C THR A 30 23.99 34.46 -25.90
N SER A 31 25.30 34.56 -26.11
CA SER A 31 26.38 34.82 -25.13
C SER A 31 26.58 33.86 -23.95
N LYS A 32 27.62 33.03 -24.09
CA LYS A 32 28.56 32.53 -23.07
C LYS A 32 28.20 32.89 -21.61
N LEU A 33 27.55 31.98 -20.91
CA LEU A 33 27.73 31.87 -19.47
C LEU A 33 29.08 31.17 -19.20
N GLN A 34 30.02 31.91 -18.61
CA GLN A 34 31.22 31.32 -18.03
C GLN A 34 30.83 30.46 -16.83
N LEU A 35 30.88 29.14 -16.98
CA LEU A 35 30.92 28.22 -15.85
C LEU A 35 32.26 28.39 -15.15
N HIS A 36 32.24 29.16 -14.06
CA HIS A 36 33.30 29.14 -13.07
C HIS A 36 33.30 27.76 -12.40
N ASN A 37 34.19 26.86 -12.85
CA ASN A 37 34.57 25.67 -12.10
C ASN A 37 35.39 26.11 -10.87
N LYS A 38 34.69 26.52 -9.80
CA LYS A 38 35.29 26.49 -8.47
C LYS A 38 35.20 25.08 -7.95
N ALA A 39 36.33 24.37 -7.98
CA ALA A 39 36.51 23.11 -7.28
C ALA A 39 36.14 23.29 -5.80
N VAL A 40 35.01 22.74 -5.39
CA VAL A 40 34.60 22.66 -3.98
C VAL A 40 35.43 21.55 -3.35
N LYS A 41 36.41 21.92 -2.51
CA LYS A 41 37.18 20.96 -1.70
C LYS A 41 36.21 20.22 -0.76
N PRO A 42 36.29 18.88 -0.63
CA PRO A 42 35.49 18.16 0.36
C PRO A 42 36.13 18.40 1.73
N GLN A 43 35.64 19.39 2.45
CA GLN A 43 36.09 19.71 3.80
C GLN A 43 34.88 19.84 4.72
N LEU A 44 34.07 18.77 4.87
CA LEU A 44 33.26 18.56 6.08
C LEU A 44 32.60 17.16 6.18
N PHE A 45 33.35 16.09 5.94
CA PHE A 45 32.98 14.75 6.40
C PHE A 45 34.00 14.28 7.44
N LYS A 46 34.06 15.01 8.56
CA LYS A 46 34.76 14.60 9.77
C LYS A 46 33.90 14.97 10.96
N SER A 47 32.91 14.14 11.26
CA SER A 47 32.36 13.88 12.61
C SER A 47 31.01 13.17 12.48
N PHE A 48 31.05 11.85 12.33
CA PHE A 48 29.98 10.96 12.80
C PHE A 48 30.55 9.57 13.15
N SER A 49 31.76 9.25 12.64
CA SER A 49 32.57 8.10 13.05
C SER A 49 33.16 8.17 14.47
N ALA A 50 32.88 9.23 15.25
CA ALA A 50 33.46 9.44 16.59
C ALA A 50 32.49 9.13 17.75
N TYR A 51 31.25 8.71 17.46
CA TYR A 51 30.33 8.20 18.49
C TYR A 51 30.33 6.66 18.59
N CYS A 52 31.38 6.03 18.04
CA CYS A 52 31.56 4.59 18.01
C CYS A 52 32.94 4.25 18.57
N SER A 53 33.17 4.52 19.86
CA SER A 53 34.34 4.04 20.63
C SER A 53 34.20 4.37 22.12
N THR A 54 33.15 3.91 22.81
CA THR A 54 33.24 3.64 24.25
C THR A 54 32.12 2.69 24.67
N SER A 55 32.50 1.62 25.37
CA SER A 55 31.68 0.48 25.81
C SER A 55 31.51 -0.61 24.76
N ALA A 56 32.61 -1.30 24.47
CA ALA A 56 32.58 -2.68 24.07
C ALA A 56 32.05 -3.54 25.24
N SER A 57 30.74 -3.51 25.45
CA SER A 57 30.03 -4.44 26.31
C SER A 57 29.14 -5.31 25.43
N ASN A 58 29.70 -6.45 25.05
CA ASN A 58 29.02 -7.69 24.70
C ASN A 58 27.65 -7.50 24.03
N VAL A 59 27.64 -7.14 22.74
CA VAL A 59 26.44 -7.31 21.91
C VAL A 59 26.31 -8.81 21.65
N GLN A 60 25.73 -9.52 22.61
CA GLN A 60 25.12 -10.80 22.35
C GLN A 60 24.00 -10.52 21.34
N THR A 61 24.19 -10.94 20.09
CA THR A 61 23.09 -11.13 19.16
C THR A 61 22.17 -12.16 19.81
N GLN A 62 21.22 -11.69 20.61
CA GLN A 62 20.14 -12.51 21.11
C GLN A 62 19.22 -12.77 19.91
N ASN A 63 19.62 -13.71 19.05
CA ASN A 63 18.64 -14.59 18.42
C ASN A 63 18.05 -15.42 19.57
N GLN A 64 17.16 -14.81 20.36
CA GLN A 64 16.21 -15.55 21.16
C GLN A 64 15.32 -16.27 20.16
N ILE A 65 15.67 -17.52 19.88
CA ILE A 65 14.74 -18.49 19.32
C ILE A 65 13.56 -18.46 20.29
N LEU A 66 12.44 -17.87 19.85
CA LEU A 66 11.19 -17.86 20.60
C LEU A 66 10.94 -19.30 21.04
N GLY A 67 10.85 -19.52 22.36
CA GLY A 67 10.68 -20.86 22.91
C GLY A 67 9.46 -21.52 22.28
N GLU A 68 9.51 -22.83 22.08
CA GLU A 68 8.47 -23.64 21.40
C GLU A 68 7.06 -23.60 22.06
N ASN A 69 6.83 -22.70 23.03
CA ASN A 69 5.57 -22.54 23.76
C ASN A 69 5.06 -21.09 23.85
N GLU A 70 5.57 -20.16 23.03
CA GLU A 70 4.96 -18.83 22.97
C GLU A 70 3.72 -18.88 22.07
N ASN A 71 2.53 -18.75 22.67
CA ASN A 71 1.27 -18.57 21.95
C ASN A 71 1.29 -17.23 21.23
N LEU A 72 1.82 -17.23 20.00
CA LEU A 72 1.80 -16.04 19.15
C LEU A 72 0.38 -15.80 18.66
N VAL A 73 -0.03 -14.54 18.65
CA VAL A 73 -1.32 -14.07 18.16
C VAL A 73 -1.07 -12.86 17.27
N VAL A 74 -1.34 -13.02 15.98
CA VAL A 74 -0.99 -12.03 14.96
C VAL A 74 -2.25 -11.45 14.34
N LEU A 75 -2.34 -10.12 14.32
CA LEU A 75 -3.33 -9.40 13.53
C LEU A 75 -2.78 -9.18 12.11
N GLY A 76 -3.43 -9.73 11.08
CA GLY A 76 -3.16 -9.45 9.68
C GLY A 76 -4.10 -8.39 9.10
N ILE A 77 -3.59 -7.45 8.32
CA ILE A 77 -4.35 -6.38 7.64
C ILE A 77 -4.05 -6.38 6.14
N GLU A 78 -5.10 -6.38 5.32
CA GLU A 78 -5.04 -6.43 3.85
C GLU A 78 -5.88 -5.27 3.25
N THR A 79 -5.24 -4.46 2.40
CA THR A 79 -5.80 -3.24 1.76
C THR A 79 -5.16 -2.97 0.40
N SER A 80 -4.74 -3.99 -0.33
CA SER A 80 -3.97 -3.85 -1.57
C SER A 80 -4.81 -3.37 -2.76
N CYS A 81 -6.11 -3.70 -2.82
CA CYS A 81 -6.97 -3.41 -3.96
C CYS A 81 -8.34 -2.86 -3.55
N ASP A 82 -9.38 -3.71 -3.53
CA ASP A 82 -10.80 -3.35 -3.38
C ASP A 82 -11.49 -4.03 -2.19
N ASP A 83 -10.76 -4.80 -1.40
CA ASP A 83 -11.24 -5.39 -0.15
C ASP A 83 -10.46 -4.83 1.04
N THR A 84 -11.18 -4.38 2.07
CA THR A 84 -10.58 -4.12 3.39
C THR A 84 -10.75 -5.36 4.23
N ALA A 85 -9.67 -6.01 4.62
CA ALA A 85 -9.74 -7.22 5.42
C ALA A 85 -8.81 -7.18 6.62
N ALA A 86 -9.25 -7.84 7.70
CA ALA A 86 -8.45 -8.13 8.87
C ALA A 86 -8.72 -9.56 9.36
N ALA A 87 -7.69 -10.21 9.88
CA ALA A 87 -7.80 -11.54 10.45
C ALA A 87 -6.88 -11.68 11.66
N VAL A 88 -7.25 -12.53 12.62
CA VAL A 88 -6.40 -12.89 13.75
C VAL A 88 -6.02 -14.37 13.62
N VAL A 89 -4.73 -14.66 13.68
CA VAL A 89 -4.17 -16.01 13.50
C VAL A 89 -3.22 -16.34 14.65
N ASN A 90 -3.26 -17.57 15.16
CA ASN A 90 -2.33 -18.03 16.19
C ASN A 90 -1.11 -18.76 15.63
N SER A 91 -0.14 -19.08 16.50
CA SER A 91 1.08 -19.84 16.15
C SER A 91 0.83 -21.22 15.54
N ASN A 92 -0.33 -21.83 15.78
CA ASN A 92 -0.72 -23.12 15.19
C ASN A 92 -1.29 -22.98 13.76
N GLY A 93 -1.39 -21.76 13.23
CA GLY A 93 -2.01 -21.48 11.94
C GLY A 93 -3.53 -21.53 11.97
N GLU A 94 -4.15 -21.47 13.16
CA GLU A 94 -5.61 -21.39 13.29
C GLU A 94 -6.07 -19.95 13.10
N ILE A 95 -7.10 -19.77 12.28
CA ILE A 95 -7.76 -18.48 12.06
C ILE A 95 -8.78 -18.29 13.20
N LEU A 96 -8.44 -17.45 14.17
CA LEU A 96 -9.32 -17.12 15.29
C LEU A 96 -10.49 -16.24 14.86
N SER A 97 -10.26 -15.36 13.88
CA SER A 97 -11.29 -14.54 13.24
C SER A 97 -10.85 -14.04 11.88
N GLN A 98 -11.83 -13.68 11.04
CA GLN A 98 -11.61 -12.96 9.78
C GLN A 98 -12.82 -12.07 9.47
N VAL A 99 -12.56 -10.87 8.96
CA VAL A 99 -13.56 -9.89 8.55
C VAL A 99 -13.14 -9.31 7.22
N ILE A 100 -14.07 -9.24 6.27
CA ILE A 100 -13.87 -8.69 4.93
C ILE A 100 -14.98 -7.69 4.65
N SER A 101 -14.60 -6.48 4.27
CA SER A 101 -15.48 -5.45 3.73
C SER A 101 -15.12 -5.21 2.27
N SER A 102 -15.94 -5.75 1.36
CA SER A 102 -15.70 -5.68 -0.08
C SER A 102 -16.29 -4.42 -0.70
N GLN A 103 -15.58 -3.83 -1.66
CA GLN A 103 -15.98 -2.64 -2.40
C GLN A 103 -16.53 -2.96 -3.80
N ALA A 104 -16.74 -4.23 -4.13
CA ALA A 104 -17.14 -4.68 -5.47
C ALA A 104 -18.36 -3.91 -6.02
N GLU A 105 -19.42 -3.74 -5.22
CA GLU A 105 -20.62 -3.00 -5.64
C GLU A 105 -20.34 -1.51 -5.84
N LEU A 106 -19.51 -0.91 -4.97
CA LEU A 106 -19.12 0.49 -5.08
C LEU A 106 -18.38 0.74 -6.39
N LEU A 107 -17.39 -0.10 -6.70
CA LEU A 107 -16.49 0.05 -7.86
C LEU A 107 -17.14 -0.39 -9.17
N ALA A 108 -18.13 -1.29 -9.13
CA ALA A 108 -18.93 -1.65 -10.30
C ALA A 108 -19.58 -0.42 -10.95
N ARG A 109 -20.01 0.58 -10.15
CA ARG A 109 -20.59 1.84 -10.65
C ARG A 109 -19.59 2.70 -11.44
N TYR A 110 -18.30 2.47 -11.25
CA TYR A 110 -17.22 3.18 -11.95
C TYR A 110 -16.68 2.39 -13.15
N GLY A 111 -17.24 1.22 -13.46
CA GLY A 111 -16.78 0.37 -14.56
C GLY A 111 -15.45 -0.36 -14.29
N GLY A 112 -15.05 -0.46 -13.01
CA GLY A 112 -13.81 -1.10 -12.59
C GLY A 112 -13.19 -0.41 -11.37
N VAL A 113 -11.96 -0.80 -11.03
CA VAL A 113 -11.28 -0.24 -9.87
C VAL A 113 -10.90 1.21 -10.12
N ALA A 114 -11.52 2.12 -9.37
CA ALA A 114 -11.20 3.54 -9.29
C ALA A 114 -10.30 3.79 -8.07
N PRO A 115 -8.97 3.95 -8.22
CA PRO A 115 -8.03 3.88 -7.09
C PRO A 115 -8.30 4.88 -5.95
N LYS A 116 -8.76 6.09 -6.29
CA LYS A 116 -9.10 7.10 -5.29
C LYS A 116 -10.33 6.73 -4.47
N MET A 117 -11.32 6.09 -5.11
CA MET A 117 -12.53 5.65 -4.42
C MET A 117 -12.27 4.42 -3.56
N ALA A 118 -11.38 3.54 -4.03
CA ALA A 118 -10.94 2.41 -3.22
C ALA A 118 -10.17 2.86 -1.96
N GLU A 119 -9.24 3.83 -2.09
CA GLU A 119 -8.55 4.44 -0.94
C GLU A 119 -9.55 4.97 0.10
N GLU A 120 -10.54 5.75 -0.34
CA GLU A 120 -11.52 6.36 0.56
C GLU A 120 -12.40 5.32 1.23
N ALA A 121 -12.81 4.29 0.50
CA ALA A 121 -13.57 3.18 1.05
C ALA A 121 -12.78 2.43 2.12
N HIS A 122 -11.48 2.15 1.91
CA HIS A 122 -10.63 1.58 2.97
C HIS A 122 -10.58 2.49 4.20
N ALA A 123 -10.33 3.79 4.01
CA ALA A 123 -10.19 4.74 5.11
C ALA A 123 -11.45 4.83 5.98
N LEU A 124 -12.63 4.65 5.38
CA LEU A 124 -13.91 4.71 6.09
C LEU A 124 -14.15 3.49 6.99
N VAL A 125 -13.66 2.30 6.61
CA VAL A 125 -14.05 1.04 7.28
C VAL A 125 -12.90 0.34 8.01
N ILE A 126 -11.64 0.74 7.80
CA ILE A 126 -10.47 0.05 8.35
C ILE A 126 -10.51 -0.10 9.88
N ASP A 127 -10.99 0.91 10.60
CA ASP A 127 -11.10 0.86 12.06
C ASP A 127 -12.16 -0.14 12.51
N GLN A 128 -13.33 -0.13 11.85
CA GLN A 128 -14.41 -1.08 12.12
C GLN A 128 -13.98 -2.51 11.81
N VAL A 129 -13.35 -2.75 10.66
CA VAL A 129 -12.92 -4.09 10.22
C VAL A 129 -11.90 -4.68 11.20
N VAL A 130 -10.93 -3.89 11.64
CA VAL A 130 -9.92 -4.34 12.63
C VAL A 130 -10.57 -4.61 13.98
N GLN A 131 -11.44 -3.71 14.46
CA GLN A 131 -12.12 -3.90 15.75
C GLN A 131 -13.00 -5.15 15.72
N GLU A 132 -13.79 -5.34 14.66
CA GLU A 132 -14.67 -6.50 14.50
C GLU A 132 -13.87 -7.81 14.44
N ALA A 133 -12.69 -7.82 13.82
CA ALA A 133 -11.82 -8.99 13.83
C ALA A 133 -11.33 -9.33 15.25
N LEU A 134 -10.92 -8.34 16.03
CA LEU A 134 -10.52 -8.53 17.43
C LEU A 134 -11.69 -9.01 18.29
N ASP A 135 -12.86 -8.38 18.16
CA ASP A 135 -14.07 -8.73 18.89
C ASP A 135 -14.51 -10.17 18.59
N LYS A 136 -14.51 -10.58 17.31
CA LYS A 136 -14.84 -11.96 16.91
C LYS A 136 -13.85 -13.00 17.44
N ALA A 137 -12.59 -12.61 17.64
CA ALA A 137 -11.59 -13.46 18.28
C ALA A 137 -11.69 -13.46 19.81
N ASN A 138 -12.54 -12.61 20.40
CA ASN A 138 -12.60 -12.31 21.84
C ASN A 138 -11.26 -11.81 22.40
N LEU A 139 -10.58 -10.95 21.64
CA LEU A 139 -9.27 -10.40 21.99
C LEU A 139 -9.29 -8.88 21.96
N THR A 140 -8.29 -8.29 22.59
CA THR A 140 -7.98 -6.86 22.51
C THR A 140 -6.60 -6.67 21.86
N GLU A 141 -6.26 -5.43 21.49
CA GLU A 141 -4.93 -5.13 20.94
C GLU A 141 -3.77 -5.51 21.87
N LYS A 142 -4.02 -5.58 23.19
CA LYS A 142 -3.00 -5.96 24.21
C LYS A 142 -2.63 -7.45 24.16
N ASP A 143 -3.51 -8.28 23.60
CA ASP A 143 -3.31 -9.72 23.52
C ASP A 143 -2.52 -10.12 22.27
N LEU A 144 -2.28 -9.16 21.35
CA LEU A 144 -1.50 -9.38 20.14
C LEU A 144 -0.01 -9.46 20.45
N THR A 145 0.68 -10.35 19.76
CA THR A 145 2.15 -10.47 19.82
C THR A 145 2.83 -9.79 18.64
N ALA A 146 2.12 -9.58 17.52
CA ALA A 146 2.61 -8.84 16.36
C ALA A 146 1.46 -8.33 15.49
N VAL A 147 1.76 -7.36 14.63
CA VAL A 147 0.85 -6.90 13.57
C VAL A 147 1.51 -7.13 12.22
N ALA A 148 0.81 -7.82 11.31
CA ALA A 148 1.21 -8.04 9.94
C ALA A 148 0.35 -7.19 8.99
N VAL A 149 0.96 -6.63 7.95
CA VAL A 149 0.25 -5.79 6.98
C VAL A 149 0.80 -5.97 5.58
N THR A 150 -0.10 -6.02 4.60
CA THR A 150 0.31 -6.08 3.19
C THR A 150 1.01 -4.80 2.76
N ILE A 151 2.21 -4.94 2.21
CA ILE A 151 3.03 -3.82 1.70
C ILE A 151 3.12 -3.77 0.17
N GLY A 152 2.67 -4.81 -0.51
CA GLY A 152 2.57 -4.88 -1.96
C GLY A 152 2.71 -6.29 -2.53
N PRO A 153 2.51 -6.48 -3.84
CA PRO A 153 2.03 -5.49 -4.79
C PRO A 153 0.59 -5.04 -4.51
N GLY A 154 0.18 -3.90 -5.08
CA GLY A 154 -1.15 -3.34 -4.89
C GLY A 154 -1.22 -1.86 -5.27
N LEU A 155 -2.41 -1.28 -5.12
CA LEU A 155 -2.66 0.14 -5.31
C LEU A 155 -2.00 0.93 -4.18
N SER A 156 -1.02 1.78 -4.50
CA SER A 156 -0.24 2.53 -3.51
C SER A 156 -1.07 3.49 -2.64
N LEU A 157 -2.22 3.96 -3.16
CA LEU A 157 -3.19 4.74 -2.39
C LEU A 157 -3.94 3.89 -1.37
N CYS A 158 -4.23 2.63 -1.68
CA CYS A 158 -4.92 1.72 -0.77
C CYS A 158 -3.96 1.17 0.30
N LEU A 159 -2.78 0.69 -0.12
CA LEU A 159 -1.76 0.09 0.77
C LEU A 159 -1.37 1.01 1.95
N ARG A 160 -1.27 2.33 1.73
CA ARG A 160 -0.91 3.27 2.80
C ARG A 160 -1.92 3.29 3.94
N ILE A 161 -3.19 2.98 3.67
CA ILE A 161 -4.26 2.98 4.68
C ILE A 161 -4.01 1.83 5.66
N GLY A 162 -3.82 0.61 5.15
CA GLY A 162 -3.44 -0.54 5.96
C GLY A 162 -2.16 -0.30 6.76
N VAL A 163 -1.09 0.20 6.10
CA VAL A 163 0.19 0.47 6.77
C VAL A 163 0.05 1.49 7.91
N ARG A 164 -0.77 2.53 7.72
CA ARG A 164 -1.04 3.53 8.77
C ARG A 164 -1.78 2.90 9.95
N LYS A 165 -2.83 2.12 9.70
CA LYS A 165 -3.55 1.41 10.76
C LYS A 165 -2.65 0.45 11.52
N ALA A 166 -1.89 -0.36 10.79
CA ALA A 166 -0.97 -1.34 11.38
C ALA A 166 0.10 -0.66 12.25
N ARG A 167 0.68 0.46 11.81
CA ARG A 167 1.60 1.27 12.62
C ARG A 167 0.95 1.84 13.87
N SER A 168 -0.31 2.28 13.78
CA SER A 168 -1.05 2.80 14.94
C SER A 168 -1.23 1.71 16.00
N VAL A 169 -1.70 0.52 15.60
CA VAL A 169 -1.90 -0.61 16.52
C VAL A 169 -0.57 -1.06 17.11
N ALA A 170 0.42 -1.34 16.25
CA ALA A 170 1.73 -1.82 16.68
C ALA A 170 2.44 -0.80 17.59
N GLY A 171 2.39 0.49 17.24
CA GLY A 171 3.02 1.56 18.01
C GLY A 171 2.37 1.80 19.37
N SER A 172 1.06 1.54 19.51
CA SER A 172 0.33 1.75 20.78
C SER A 172 0.72 0.73 21.86
N HIS A 173 1.14 -0.48 21.46
CA HIS A 173 1.52 -1.57 22.38
C HIS A 173 2.98 -2.03 22.20
N ASN A 174 3.78 -1.25 21.47
CA ASN A 174 5.19 -1.54 21.17
C ASN A 174 5.41 -2.94 20.54
N LEU A 175 4.50 -3.34 19.65
CA LEU A 175 4.51 -4.63 18.98
C LEU A 175 5.42 -4.63 17.74
N PRO A 176 6.02 -5.77 17.39
CA PRO A 176 6.61 -5.98 16.08
C PRO A 176 5.60 -5.71 14.95
N LEU A 177 6.04 -4.98 13.92
CA LEU A 177 5.28 -4.73 12.70
C LEU A 177 5.95 -5.46 11.52
N VAL A 178 5.21 -6.37 10.91
CA VAL A 178 5.69 -7.23 9.82
C VAL A 178 5.05 -6.81 8.49
N GLY A 179 5.87 -6.44 7.52
CA GLY A 179 5.41 -6.18 6.15
C GLY A 179 5.30 -7.50 5.38
N VAL A 180 4.14 -7.75 4.76
CA VAL A 180 3.84 -8.99 4.04
C VAL A 180 3.69 -8.72 2.55
N HIS A 181 4.27 -9.59 1.74
CA HIS A 181 4.08 -9.56 0.29
C HIS A 181 2.75 -10.24 -0.09
N HIS A 182 1.88 -9.53 -0.79
CA HIS A 182 0.51 -9.95 -1.10
C HIS A 182 0.45 -11.33 -1.78
N MET A 183 1.31 -11.55 -2.79
CA MET A 183 1.33 -12.83 -3.51
C MET A 183 1.93 -13.98 -2.70
N GLU A 184 2.83 -13.67 -1.75
CA GLU A 184 3.39 -14.69 -0.86
C GLU A 184 2.32 -15.16 0.12
N ALA A 185 1.55 -14.24 0.69
CA ALA A 185 0.40 -14.56 1.53
C ALA A 185 -0.61 -15.47 0.81
N HIS A 186 -0.97 -15.15 -0.44
CA HIS A 186 -1.85 -16.02 -1.26
C HIS A 186 -1.29 -17.44 -1.42
N THR A 187 0.03 -17.56 -1.60
CA THR A 187 0.68 -18.87 -1.78
C THR A 187 0.65 -19.68 -0.49
N LEU A 188 0.82 -19.05 0.68
CA LEU A 188 0.88 -19.71 1.98
C LEU A 188 -0.48 -20.14 2.54
N VAL A 189 -1.59 -19.58 2.02
CA VAL A 189 -2.96 -19.93 2.43
C VAL A 189 -3.53 -21.11 1.65
N ALA A 190 -2.97 -21.44 0.48
CA ALA A 190 -3.37 -22.60 -0.32
C ALA A 190 -2.95 -23.90 0.37
N ARG A 191 -3.86 -24.49 1.15
CA ARG A 191 -3.70 -25.77 1.83
C ARG A 191 -4.86 -26.71 1.52
#